data_AF-A0A395SIF5-F1
#
_entry.id   AF-A0A395SIF5-F1
#
_cell.length_a   1.000
_cell.length_b   1.000
_cell.length_c   1.000
_cell.angle_alpha   90.00
_cell.angle_beta   90.00
_cell.angle_gamma   90.00
#
_symmetry.space_group_name_H-M   'P 1'
#
loop_
_entity.id
_entity.type
_entity.pdbx_description
1 polymer ?
#
loop_
_entity_poly.entity_id
_entity_poly.type
_entity_poly.pdbx_seq_one_letter_code
_entity_poly.pdbx_strand_id
1 'polypeptide(L)'
;MAADITADEEPSYIDYETFLDPDFSPASFANTLVVSTNNPNDTPLDLSTPLSRVLFDAQEIDSHIDVLTTRSAVPLLDYTQQQTQASKSIVGELDGQIQSLNDSYRQLEKEVIDKHAEADEVRLVALRLWETLKLGRSVGRCLQLGRQLEVQHSELDNDSGKEDHRALVRCAYTILSLKEILDRKAPGEEGFGLNRVDAVKSLQDTVITPVDRSVRERAERIIREFSIQQNSTFAQVEEIRARTASAMTTLYLLSPTLGFKTDKWVPRLLLQSLETYIRAALQASITALSRSLGQLPTLDKALSDVMAKCQNVVSLEAVLETTKPPAHPLLPASTQPSQSSLLHFLLAYLETGSLASFFWRTMASSLATRVQDIMNRGGVVARTLRTNKNMVGDAIRQAVVKGSQLHGALTGSKGRMKTEMNWDREVAVMVGSVVNNLR
;
A
#
# COMPACT_ATOMS: atom_id res chain seq x y z
N MET A 1 29.73 -62.86 -52.67
CA MET A 1 29.90 -64.16 -53.34
C MET A 1 31.25 -64.09 -54.02
N ALA A 2 32.30 -64.46 -53.27
CA ALA A 2 33.69 -64.32 -53.68
C ALA A 2 34.01 -65.46 -54.65
N ALA A 3 34.21 -65.11 -55.92
CA ALA A 3 34.73 -66.03 -56.90
C ALA A 3 36.24 -66.12 -56.71
N ASP A 4 36.65 -67.31 -56.32
CA ASP A 4 38.01 -67.82 -56.29
C ASP A 4 38.69 -67.58 -57.64
N ILE A 5 39.76 -66.78 -57.65
CA ILE A 5 40.71 -66.69 -58.77
C ILE A 5 42.10 -66.88 -58.15
N THR A 6 42.38 -68.10 -57.72
CA THR A 6 43.76 -68.60 -57.65
C THR A 6 44.20 -68.85 -59.10
N ALA A 7 44.68 -67.79 -59.75
CA ALA A 7 45.49 -67.95 -60.95
C ALA A 7 46.90 -68.32 -60.49
N ASP A 8 47.43 -69.41 -61.03
CA ASP A 8 48.76 -69.95 -60.78
C ASP A 8 49.82 -68.84 -60.64
N GLU A 9 50.30 -68.61 -59.41
CA GLU A 9 51.49 -67.80 -59.17
C GLU A 9 52.70 -68.61 -59.62
N GLU A 10 53.16 -68.36 -60.85
CA GLU A 10 54.54 -68.67 -61.22
C GLU A 10 55.47 -68.07 -60.15
N PRO A 11 56.50 -68.79 -59.66
CA PRO A 11 57.40 -68.28 -58.65
C PRO A 11 58.10 -67.04 -59.20
N SER A 12 57.65 -65.85 -58.80
CA SER A 12 58.24 -64.59 -59.25
C SER A 12 59.66 -64.50 -58.71
N TYR A 13 60.60 -64.21 -59.61
CA TYR A 13 62.02 -64.07 -59.32
C TYR A 13 62.36 -62.78 -58.56
N ILE A 14 61.35 -61.93 -58.33
CA ILE A 14 61.42 -60.63 -57.67
C ILE A 14 60.93 -60.74 -56.23
N ASP A 15 61.71 -60.21 -55.30
CA ASP A 15 61.33 -60.11 -53.88
C ASP A 15 60.46 -58.87 -53.63
N TYR A 16 59.15 -59.00 -53.90
CA TYR A 16 58.18 -57.92 -53.69
C TYR A 16 58.01 -57.53 -52.22
N GLU A 17 58.29 -58.43 -51.27
CA GLU A 17 58.15 -58.14 -49.83
C GLU A 17 59.16 -57.07 -49.40
N THR A 18 60.40 -57.18 -49.88
CA THR A 18 61.45 -56.18 -49.61
C THR A 18 61.10 -54.80 -50.22
N PHE A 19 60.42 -54.75 -51.37
CA PHE A 19 60.07 -53.48 -52.03
C PHE A 19 58.80 -52.80 -51.49
N LEU A 20 57.88 -53.56 -50.91
CA LEU A 20 56.64 -53.05 -50.32
C LEU A 20 56.78 -52.72 -48.82
N ASP A 21 57.94 -53.01 -48.21
CA ASP A 21 58.24 -52.69 -46.81
C ASP A 21 58.25 -51.16 -46.60
N PRO A 22 57.50 -50.63 -45.60
CA PRO A 22 57.50 -49.21 -45.28
C PRO A 22 58.88 -48.62 -44.89
N ASP A 23 59.84 -49.46 -44.49
CA ASP A 23 61.22 -49.05 -44.16
C ASP A 23 62.20 -49.21 -45.35
N PHE A 24 61.69 -49.54 -46.55
CA PHE A 24 62.53 -49.72 -47.73
C PHE A 24 63.31 -48.43 -48.08
N SER A 25 64.64 -48.54 -48.09
CA SER A 25 65.52 -47.45 -48.52
C SER A 25 66.31 -47.87 -49.77
N PRO A 26 66.20 -47.12 -50.89
CA PRO A 26 66.89 -47.47 -52.14
C PRO A 26 68.42 -47.52 -51.97
N ALA A 27 68.97 -46.68 -51.10
CA ALA A 27 70.41 -46.58 -50.86
C ALA A 27 70.95 -47.78 -50.06
N SER A 28 70.22 -48.26 -49.04
CA SER A 28 70.62 -49.46 -48.29
C SER A 28 70.50 -50.71 -49.14
N PHE A 29 69.44 -50.83 -49.94
CA PHE A 29 69.24 -51.96 -50.85
C PHE A 29 70.35 -52.02 -51.91
N ALA A 30 70.67 -50.90 -52.56
CA ALA A 30 71.77 -50.82 -53.52
C ALA A 30 73.12 -51.20 -52.89
N ASN A 31 73.38 -50.76 -51.64
CA ASN A 31 74.61 -51.11 -50.92
C ASN A 31 74.68 -52.61 -50.61
N THR A 32 73.57 -53.20 -50.12
CA THR A 32 73.47 -54.65 -49.88
C THR A 32 73.70 -55.47 -51.15
N LEU A 33 73.20 -55.00 -52.30
CA LEU A 33 73.38 -55.67 -53.59
C LEU A 33 74.82 -55.58 -54.11
N VAL A 34 75.51 -54.45 -53.91
CA VAL A 34 76.92 -54.28 -54.28
C VAL A 34 77.82 -55.17 -53.40
N VAL A 35 77.54 -55.24 -52.10
CA VAL A 35 78.28 -56.07 -51.14
C VAL A 35 78.02 -57.56 -51.36
N SER A 36 76.82 -57.96 -51.81
CA SER A 36 76.50 -59.37 -52.08
C SER A 36 77.08 -59.90 -53.39
N THR A 37 77.30 -59.02 -54.38
CA THR A 37 77.81 -59.39 -55.70
C THR A 37 79.33 -59.31 -55.83
N ASN A 38 80.01 -58.57 -54.94
CA ASN A 38 81.46 -58.36 -54.99
C ASN A 38 82.17 -58.98 -53.78
N ASN A 39 83.36 -59.56 -54.00
CA ASN A 39 84.22 -60.03 -52.92
C ASN A 39 85.10 -58.87 -52.43
N PRO A 40 85.34 -58.66 -51.11
CA PRO A 40 86.13 -57.54 -50.58
C PRO A 40 87.57 -57.39 -51.11
N ASN A 41 88.09 -58.36 -51.87
CA ASN A 41 89.42 -58.32 -52.47
C ASN A 41 89.43 -58.03 -53.99
N ASP A 42 88.27 -57.84 -54.63
CA ASP A 42 88.20 -57.52 -56.06
C ASP A 42 88.49 -56.04 -56.34
N THR A 43 89.53 -55.77 -57.14
CA THR A 43 89.82 -54.46 -57.74
C THR A 43 90.04 -54.62 -59.24
N PRO A 44 89.23 -54.03 -60.14
CA PRO A 44 88.15 -53.07 -59.89
C PRO A 44 86.82 -53.71 -59.46
N LEU A 45 86.03 -52.94 -58.70
CA LEU A 45 84.68 -53.30 -58.25
C LEU A 45 83.74 -53.49 -59.46
N ASP A 46 83.07 -54.63 -59.54
CA ASP A 46 82.11 -54.91 -60.61
C ASP A 46 80.75 -54.31 -60.26
N LEU A 47 80.46 -53.15 -60.85
CA LEU A 47 79.16 -52.49 -60.77
C LEU A 47 78.20 -52.95 -61.86
N SER A 48 78.69 -53.68 -62.87
CA SER A 48 77.86 -54.06 -64.01
C SER A 48 76.86 -55.15 -63.64
N THR A 49 77.28 -56.11 -62.83
CA THR A 49 76.43 -57.21 -62.35
C THR A 49 75.26 -56.73 -61.46
N PRO A 50 75.48 -56.00 -60.35
CA PRO A 50 74.37 -55.48 -59.53
C PRO A 50 73.47 -54.49 -60.29
N LEU A 51 74.03 -53.65 -61.17
CA LEU A 51 73.23 -52.74 -62.01
C LEU A 51 72.36 -53.51 -63.01
N SER A 52 72.89 -54.55 -63.64
CA SER A 52 72.12 -55.41 -64.56
C SER A 52 70.97 -56.11 -63.83
N ARG A 53 71.17 -56.48 -62.56
CA ARG A 53 70.13 -57.12 -61.73
C ARG A 53 69.00 -56.15 -61.39
N VAL A 54 69.32 -54.94 -60.91
CA VAL A 54 68.28 -53.92 -60.62
C VAL A 54 67.53 -53.51 -61.88
N LEU A 55 68.22 -53.38 -63.02
CA LEU A 55 67.57 -53.07 -64.29
C LEU A 55 66.63 -54.19 -64.74
N PHE A 56 67.02 -55.45 -64.55
CA PHE A 56 66.16 -56.58 -64.83
C PHE A 56 64.92 -56.58 -63.93
N ASP A 57 65.10 -56.43 -62.62
CA ASP A 57 63.98 -56.38 -61.66
C ASP A 57 63.04 -55.19 -61.96
N ALA A 58 63.57 -54.01 -62.29
CA ALA A 58 62.77 -52.85 -62.66
C ALA A 58 62.00 -53.06 -63.98
N GLN A 59 62.64 -53.63 -65.00
CA GLN A 59 61.98 -53.95 -66.27
C GLN A 59 60.88 -55.00 -66.09
N GLU A 60 61.10 -55.98 -65.22
CA GLU A 60 60.11 -57.02 -64.94
C GLU A 60 58.93 -56.45 -64.13
N ILE A 61 59.17 -55.59 -63.13
CA ILE A 61 58.11 -54.84 -62.42
C ILE A 61 57.33 -53.97 -63.38
N ASP A 62 58.01 -53.19 -64.23
CA ASP A 62 57.35 -52.33 -65.23
C ASP A 62 56.52 -53.17 -66.19
N SER A 63 57.07 -54.26 -66.72
CA SER A 63 56.34 -55.19 -67.58
C SER A 63 55.14 -55.81 -66.87
N HIS A 64 55.28 -56.17 -65.60
CA HIS A 64 54.20 -56.78 -64.83
C HIS A 64 53.10 -55.77 -64.49
N ILE A 65 53.47 -54.53 -64.13
CA ILE A 65 52.53 -53.41 -63.98
C ILE A 65 51.85 -53.12 -65.31
N ASP A 66 52.56 -53.10 -66.43
CA ASP A 66 51.97 -52.86 -67.74
C ASP A 66 51.01 -53.99 -68.13
N VAL A 67 51.38 -55.25 -67.89
CA VAL A 67 50.51 -56.40 -68.15
C VAL A 67 49.27 -56.36 -67.26
N LEU A 68 49.43 -56.12 -65.95
CA LEU A 68 48.30 -56.01 -65.03
C LEU A 68 47.42 -54.81 -65.36
N THR A 69 48.00 -53.66 -65.63
CA THR A 69 47.28 -52.42 -65.97
C THR A 69 46.57 -52.59 -67.31
N THR A 70 47.20 -53.21 -68.31
CA THR A 70 46.58 -53.44 -69.63
C THR A 70 45.47 -54.50 -69.54
N ARG A 71 45.71 -55.59 -68.80
CA ARG A 71 44.74 -56.69 -68.62
C ARG A 71 43.55 -56.28 -67.74
N SER A 72 43.78 -55.44 -66.73
CA SER A 72 42.76 -54.95 -65.80
C SER A 72 42.38 -53.48 -66.01
N ALA A 73 42.77 -52.89 -67.16
CA ALA A 73 42.47 -51.49 -67.51
C ALA A 73 40.99 -51.18 -67.39
N VAL A 74 40.16 -52.09 -67.94
CA VAL A 74 38.70 -51.95 -67.94
C VAL A 74 38.15 -52.01 -66.51
N PRO A 75 38.46 -53.02 -65.67
CA PRO A 75 38.07 -53.03 -64.26
C PRO A 75 38.49 -51.79 -63.44
N LEU A 76 39.71 -51.26 -63.65
CA LEU A 76 40.19 -50.07 -62.92
C LEU A 76 39.46 -48.80 -63.35
N LEU A 77 39.20 -48.65 -64.66
CA LEU A 77 38.38 -47.56 -65.19
C LEU A 77 36.93 -47.67 -64.71
N ASP A 78 36.36 -48.88 -64.71
CA ASP A 78 35.01 -49.13 -64.19
C ASP A 78 34.92 -48.83 -62.69
N TYR A 79 35.92 -49.22 -61.90
CA TYR A 79 35.96 -48.93 -60.47
C TYR A 79 36.05 -47.42 -60.19
N THR A 80 36.98 -46.73 -60.86
CA THR A 80 37.13 -45.28 -60.70
C THR A 80 35.90 -44.51 -61.20
N GLN A 81 35.28 -44.98 -62.29
CA GLN A 81 34.02 -44.44 -62.80
C GLN A 81 32.88 -44.65 -61.80
N GLN A 82 32.72 -45.87 -61.26
CA GLN A 82 31.70 -46.19 -60.26
C GLN A 82 31.89 -45.36 -58.98
N GLN A 83 33.12 -45.22 -58.49
CA GLN A 83 33.40 -44.43 -57.30
C GLN A 83 33.17 -42.94 -57.51
N THR A 84 33.55 -42.41 -58.68
CA THR A 84 33.27 -41.03 -59.05
C THR A 84 31.76 -40.80 -59.20
N GLN A 85 31.03 -41.75 -59.77
CA GLN A 85 29.60 -41.68 -59.95
C GLN A 85 28.86 -41.77 -58.60
N ALA A 86 29.26 -42.68 -57.72
CA ALA A 86 28.72 -42.79 -56.36
C ALA A 86 28.98 -41.51 -55.53
N SER A 87 30.19 -40.95 -55.60
CA SER A 87 30.51 -39.70 -54.91
C SER A 87 29.68 -38.52 -55.45
N LYS A 88 29.49 -38.44 -56.76
CA LYS A 88 28.61 -37.43 -57.38
C LYS A 88 27.15 -37.60 -56.96
N SER A 89 26.65 -38.83 -56.87
CA SER A 89 25.29 -39.12 -56.38
C SER A 89 25.13 -38.70 -54.92
N ILE A 90 26.09 -39.03 -54.05
CA ILE A 90 26.06 -38.65 -52.63
C ILE A 90 26.10 -37.13 -52.47
N VAL A 91 27.00 -36.44 -53.19
CA VAL A 91 27.07 -34.98 -53.15
C VAL A 91 25.78 -34.35 -53.66
N GLY A 92 25.18 -34.89 -54.73
CA GLY A 92 23.91 -34.41 -55.24
C GLY A 92 22.75 -34.57 -54.26
N GLU A 93 22.66 -35.70 -53.56
CA GLU A 93 21.67 -35.92 -52.50
C GLU A 93 21.91 -35.01 -51.30
N LEU A 94 23.17 -34.86 -50.88
CA LEU A 94 23.54 -34.00 -49.76
C LEU A 94 23.27 -32.53 -50.07
N ASP A 95 23.57 -32.05 -51.27
CA ASP A 95 23.25 -30.67 -51.69
C ASP A 95 21.74 -30.43 -51.64
N GLY A 96 20.94 -31.40 -52.11
CA GLY A 96 19.48 -31.32 -52.02
C GLY A 96 18.99 -31.23 -50.56
N GLN A 97 19.57 -32.03 -49.67
CA GLN A 97 19.23 -31.99 -48.24
C GLN A 97 19.67 -30.66 -47.59
N ILE A 98 20.88 -30.17 -47.88
CA ILE A 98 21.40 -28.89 -47.37
C ILE A 98 20.55 -27.72 -47.87
N GLN A 99 20.13 -27.74 -49.14
CA GLN A 99 19.22 -26.73 -49.67
C GLN A 99 17.87 -26.79 -48.96
N SER A 100 17.29 -27.98 -48.80
CA SER A 100 16.01 -28.12 -48.08
C SER A 100 16.10 -27.65 -46.63
N LEU A 101 17.22 -27.89 -45.95
CA LEU A 101 17.46 -27.44 -44.58
C LEU A 101 17.58 -25.91 -44.52
N ASN A 102 18.36 -25.31 -45.42
CA ASN A 102 18.47 -23.85 -45.51
C ASN A 102 17.13 -23.18 -45.82
N ASP A 103 16.33 -23.77 -46.71
CA ASP A 103 15.00 -23.25 -47.03
C ASP A 103 14.06 -23.39 -45.84
N SER A 104 14.10 -24.52 -45.13
CA SER A 104 13.32 -24.71 -43.89
C SER A 104 13.74 -23.75 -42.77
N TYR A 105 15.04 -23.45 -42.65
CA TYR A 105 15.55 -22.49 -41.68
C TYR A 105 15.12 -21.07 -42.03
N ARG A 106 15.22 -20.67 -43.30
CA ARG A 106 14.73 -19.37 -43.79
C ARG A 106 13.22 -19.23 -43.58
N GLN A 107 12.47 -20.32 -43.77
CA GLN A 107 11.05 -20.33 -43.49
C GLN A 107 10.79 -20.17 -41.99
N LEU A 108 11.52 -20.88 -41.12
CA LEU A 108 11.41 -20.75 -39.67
C LEU A 108 11.78 -19.35 -39.17
N GLU A 109 12.85 -18.77 -39.68
CA GLU A 109 13.29 -17.41 -39.37
C GLU A 109 12.17 -16.40 -39.67
N LYS A 110 11.60 -16.49 -40.88
CA LYS A 110 10.54 -15.61 -41.32
C LYS A 110 9.20 -15.83 -40.59
N GLU A 111 8.82 -17.08 -40.35
CA GLU A 111 7.51 -17.42 -39.77
C GLU A 111 7.50 -17.33 -38.24
N VAL A 112 8.63 -17.56 -37.57
CA VAL A 112 8.69 -17.63 -36.11
C VAL A 112 9.51 -16.49 -35.52
N ILE A 113 10.73 -16.24 -35.98
CA ILE A 113 11.62 -15.25 -35.36
C ILE A 113 11.11 -13.84 -35.62
N ASP A 114 10.87 -13.50 -36.88
CA ASP A 114 10.36 -12.17 -37.26
C ASP A 114 8.97 -11.92 -36.65
N LYS A 115 8.11 -12.93 -36.67
CA LYS A 115 6.76 -12.84 -36.06
C LYS A 115 6.80 -12.71 -34.55
N HIS A 116 7.75 -13.37 -33.89
CA HIS A 116 7.94 -13.21 -32.45
C HIS A 116 8.44 -11.81 -32.11
N ALA A 117 9.38 -11.26 -32.89
CA ALA A 117 9.86 -9.89 -32.72
C ALA A 117 8.72 -8.86 -32.89
N GLU A 118 7.91 -8.99 -33.95
CA GLU A 118 6.70 -8.18 -34.14
C GLU A 118 5.72 -8.32 -32.96
N ALA A 119 5.49 -9.56 -32.47
CA ALA A 119 4.61 -9.80 -31.33
C ALA A 119 5.14 -9.21 -30.03
N ASP A 120 6.46 -9.15 -29.84
CA ASP A 120 7.09 -8.55 -28.67
C ASP A 120 6.96 -7.02 -28.68
N GLU A 121 7.05 -6.38 -29.85
CA GLU A 121 6.73 -4.96 -29.99
C GLU A 121 5.27 -4.68 -29.63
N VAL A 122 4.34 -5.49 -30.14
CA VAL A 122 2.91 -5.37 -29.82
C VAL A 122 2.67 -5.60 -28.32
N ARG A 123 3.36 -6.57 -27.71
CA ARG A 123 3.30 -6.80 -26.25
C ARG A 123 3.76 -5.58 -25.48
N LEU A 124 4.86 -4.94 -25.87
CA LEU A 124 5.36 -3.74 -25.23
C LEU A 124 4.37 -2.57 -25.35
N VAL A 125 3.76 -2.39 -26.53
CA VAL A 125 2.71 -1.38 -26.74
C VAL A 125 1.49 -1.68 -25.88
N ALA A 126 1.05 -2.94 -25.81
CA ALA A 126 -0.08 -3.36 -24.99
C ALA A 126 0.16 -3.14 -23.49
N LEU A 127 1.38 -3.40 -23.00
CA LEU A 127 1.76 -3.14 -21.60
C LEU A 127 1.70 -1.64 -21.29
N ARG A 128 2.25 -0.78 -22.16
CA ARG A 128 2.18 0.68 -22.00
C ARG A 128 0.75 1.19 -22.05
N LEU A 129 -0.09 0.66 -22.95
CA LEU A 129 -1.52 0.97 -23.01
C LEU A 129 -2.26 0.53 -21.74
N TRP A 130 -1.92 -0.62 -21.18
CA TRP A 130 -2.51 -1.08 -19.93
C TRP A 130 -2.11 -0.21 -18.74
N GLU A 131 -0.83 0.16 -18.63
CA GLU A 131 -0.35 1.05 -17.57
C GLU A 131 -1.02 2.44 -17.65
N THR A 132 -1.12 3.00 -18.86
CA THR A 132 -1.80 4.28 -19.09
C THR A 132 -3.30 4.20 -18.80
N LEU A 133 -3.98 3.11 -19.19
CA LEU A 133 -5.39 2.89 -18.87
C LEU A 133 -5.62 2.74 -17.36
N LYS A 134 -4.75 1.98 -16.68
CA LYS A 134 -4.81 1.78 -15.22
C LYS A 134 -4.66 3.10 -14.49
N LEU A 135 -3.63 3.89 -14.85
CA LEU A 135 -3.42 5.22 -14.29
C LEU A 135 -4.60 6.14 -14.63
N GLY A 136 -5.04 6.18 -15.88
CA GLY A 136 -6.16 7.01 -16.33
C GLY A 136 -7.47 6.71 -15.59
N ARG A 137 -7.77 5.44 -15.31
CA ARG A 137 -8.94 5.04 -14.51
C ARG A 137 -8.83 5.51 -13.06
N SER A 138 -7.66 5.36 -12.44
CA SER A 138 -7.43 5.83 -11.06
C SER A 138 -7.55 7.35 -10.95
N VAL A 139 -6.96 8.10 -11.90
CA VAL A 139 -7.07 9.55 -12.00
C VAL A 139 -8.53 9.97 -12.23
N GLY A 140 -9.24 9.31 -13.15
CA GLY A 140 -10.66 9.57 -13.41
C GLY A 140 -11.53 9.38 -12.17
N ARG A 141 -11.30 8.30 -11.40
CA ARG A 141 -11.99 8.05 -10.12
C ARG A 141 -11.68 9.14 -9.09
N CYS A 142 -10.41 9.54 -8.94
CA CYS A 142 -10.02 10.63 -8.04
C CYS A 142 -10.68 11.95 -8.41
N LEU A 143 -10.69 12.31 -9.70
CA LEU A 143 -11.32 13.56 -10.17
C LEU A 143 -12.84 13.51 -10.01
N GLN A 144 -13.48 12.38 -10.25
CA GLN A 144 -14.92 12.22 -10.04
C GLN A 144 -15.29 12.37 -8.56
N LEU A 145 -14.52 11.78 -7.65
CA LEU A 145 -14.70 11.94 -6.21
C LEU A 145 -14.39 13.38 -5.76
N GLY A 146 -13.39 14.03 -6.36
CA GLY A 146 -13.08 15.44 -6.14
C GLY A 146 -14.24 16.36 -6.53
N ARG A 147 -14.82 16.16 -7.72
CA ARG A 147 -16.02 16.88 -8.17
C ARG A 147 -17.21 16.62 -7.24
N GLN A 148 -17.41 15.37 -6.82
CA GLN A 148 -18.46 15.02 -5.87
C GLN A 148 -18.26 15.74 -4.53
N LEU A 149 -17.01 15.86 -4.07
CA LEU A 149 -16.66 16.58 -2.84
C LEU A 149 -16.98 18.08 -2.96
N GLU A 150 -16.66 18.73 -4.09
CA GLU A 150 -16.98 20.15 -4.32
C GLU A 150 -18.48 20.40 -4.33
N VAL A 151 -19.27 19.54 -4.98
CA VAL A 151 -20.74 19.67 -4.99
C VAL A 151 -21.32 19.49 -3.58
N GLN A 152 -20.82 18.50 -2.83
CA GLN A 152 -21.24 18.31 -1.44
C GLN A 152 -20.79 19.46 -0.53
N HIS A 153 -19.65 20.07 -0.84
CA HIS A 153 -19.14 21.21 -0.09
C HIS A 153 -19.95 22.48 -0.36
N SER A 154 -20.37 22.73 -1.60
CA SER A 154 -21.24 23.87 -1.91
C SER A 154 -22.64 23.74 -1.31
N GLU A 155 -23.15 22.52 -1.12
CA GLU A 155 -24.38 22.27 -0.34
C GLU A 155 -24.25 22.72 1.13
N LEU A 156 -23.03 22.76 1.69
CA LEU A 156 -22.78 23.23 3.06
C LEU A 156 -22.77 24.76 3.19
N ASP A 157 -22.41 25.47 2.11
CA ASP A 157 -22.38 26.93 2.05
C ASP A 157 -23.73 27.55 1.66
N ASN A 158 -24.74 26.73 1.36
CA ASN A 158 -26.08 27.23 1.04
C ASN A 158 -26.74 27.90 2.25
N ASP A 159 -26.88 29.22 2.16
CA ASP A 159 -27.48 30.14 3.15
C ASP A 159 -29.02 30.04 3.25
N SER A 160 -29.62 28.94 2.76
CA SER A 160 -31.07 28.75 2.69
C SER A 160 -31.73 28.42 4.05
N GLY A 161 -31.05 28.70 5.16
CA GLY A 161 -31.56 28.61 6.52
C GLY A 161 -31.77 27.18 7.05
N LYS A 162 -31.63 26.15 6.21
CA LYS A 162 -31.61 24.74 6.61
C LYS A 162 -30.27 24.14 6.21
N GLU A 163 -29.29 24.31 7.09
CA GLU A 163 -27.99 23.66 6.94
C GLU A 163 -28.21 22.15 6.81
N ASP A 164 -27.86 21.58 5.66
CA ASP A 164 -27.88 20.14 5.45
C ASP A 164 -26.74 19.52 6.27
N HIS A 165 -26.98 19.34 7.57
CA HIS A 165 -26.04 18.76 8.52
C HIS A 165 -25.63 17.32 8.12
N ARG A 166 -26.39 16.69 7.21
CA ARG A 166 -26.08 15.41 6.56
C ARG A 166 -25.02 15.53 5.45
N ALA A 167 -24.88 16.69 4.81
CA ALA A 167 -23.82 16.94 3.83
C ALA A 167 -22.43 16.85 4.48
N LEU A 168 -22.26 17.25 5.74
CA LEU A 168 -20.99 17.12 6.48
C LEU A 168 -20.52 15.66 6.54
N VAL A 169 -21.44 14.74 6.83
CA VAL A 169 -21.16 13.31 6.91
C VAL A 169 -20.86 12.75 5.52
N ARG A 170 -21.57 13.19 4.49
CA ARG A 170 -21.30 12.82 3.08
C ARG A 170 -19.90 13.26 2.65
N CYS A 171 -19.52 14.51 2.92
CA CYS A 171 -18.17 15.02 2.67
C CYS A 171 -17.11 14.17 3.39
N ALA A 172 -17.35 13.79 4.65
CA ALA A 172 -16.41 12.97 5.41
C ALA A 172 -16.15 11.61 4.74
N TYR A 173 -17.19 10.93 4.27
CA TYR A 173 -17.03 9.67 3.54
C TYR A 173 -16.31 9.85 2.20
N THR A 174 -16.59 10.92 1.46
CA THR A 174 -15.91 11.23 0.19
C THR A 174 -14.43 11.58 0.43
N ILE A 175 -14.11 12.30 1.51
CA ILE A 175 -12.72 12.58 1.90
C ILE A 175 -11.99 11.29 2.28
N LEU A 176 -12.66 10.38 3.01
CA LEU A 176 -12.08 9.11 3.41
C LEU A 176 -11.84 8.19 2.20
N SER A 177 -12.76 8.14 1.23
CA SER A 177 -12.55 7.37 -0.01
C SER A 177 -11.44 7.94 -0.88
N LEU A 178 -11.29 9.28 -0.91
CA LEU A 178 -10.14 9.93 -1.54
C LEU A 178 -8.82 9.57 -0.83
N LYS A 179 -8.78 9.64 0.50
CA LYS A 179 -7.60 9.23 1.30
C LYS A 179 -7.26 7.77 1.07
N GLU A 180 -8.24 6.88 1.02
CA GLU A 180 -8.05 5.45 0.74
C GLU A 180 -7.34 5.21 -0.61
N ILE A 181 -7.78 5.89 -1.67
CA ILE A 181 -7.16 5.74 -3.00
C ILE A 181 -5.74 6.31 -3.01
N LEU A 182 -5.51 7.45 -2.32
CA LEU A 182 -4.22 8.12 -2.27
C LEU A 182 -3.19 7.42 -1.38
N ASP A 183 -3.64 6.71 -0.35
CA ASP A 183 -2.79 5.99 0.61
C ASP A 183 -2.34 4.61 0.11
N ARG A 184 -3.12 3.99 -0.80
CA ARG A 184 -2.80 2.71 -1.46
C ARG A 184 -1.68 2.86 -2.50
N LYS A 185 -0.46 3.09 -2.04
CA LYS A 185 0.73 3.39 -2.86
C LYS A 185 1.57 2.17 -3.26
N ALA A 186 1.19 0.95 -2.87
CA ALA A 186 2.00 -0.25 -3.13
C ALA A 186 1.95 -0.65 -4.62
N PRO A 187 2.99 -1.34 -5.14
CA PRO A 187 3.00 -1.79 -6.53
C PRO A 187 1.81 -2.72 -6.80
N GLY A 188 0.99 -2.38 -7.80
CA GLY A 188 -0.23 -3.12 -8.11
C GLY A 188 -1.51 -2.46 -7.60
N GLU A 189 -1.43 -1.59 -6.60
CA GLU A 189 -2.59 -0.89 -6.04
C GLU A 189 -3.06 0.29 -6.90
N GLU A 190 -4.27 0.77 -6.65
CA GLU A 190 -4.90 1.87 -7.40
C GLU A 190 -4.17 3.21 -7.26
N GLY A 191 -3.49 3.45 -6.12
CA GLY A 191 -2.78 4.70 -5.86
C GLY A 191 -1.36 4.76 -6.42
N PHE A 192 -0.88 3.65 -7.02
CA PHE A 192 0.48 3.60 -7.57
C PHE A 192 0.63 4.57 -8.76
N GLY A 193 1.51 5.55 -8.60
CA GLY A 193 1.79 6.55 -9.63
C GLY A 193 0.87 7.78 -9.65
N LEU A 194 -0.18 7.83 -8.82
CA LEU A 194 -1.09 8.99 -8.74
C LEU A 194 -0.37 10.28 -8.36
N ASN A 195 0.60 10.21 -7.43
CA ASN A 195 1.38 11.38 -7.00
C ASN A 195 2.32 11.93 -8.08
N ARG A 196 2.47 11.26 -9.23
CA ARG A 196 3.24 11.78 -10.37
C ARG A 196 2.40 12.67 -11.28
N VAL A 197 1.06 12.59 -11.19
CA VAL A 197 0.13 13.32 -12.04
C VAL A 197 -0.17 14.68 -11.43
N ASP A 198 0.18 15.76 -12.12
CA ASP A 198 0.03 17.12 -11.59
C ASP A 198 -1.43 17.53 -11.37
N ALA A 199 -2.37 17.00 -12.15
CA ALA A 199 -3.80 17.21 -11.92
C ALA A 199 -4.25 16.64 -10.55
N VAL A 200 -3.69 15.51 -10.11
CA VAL A 200 -4.01 14.90 -8.81
C VAL A 200 -3.36 15.68 -7.67
N LYS A 201 -2.13 16.17 -7.84
CA LYS A 201 -1.50 17.09 -6.88
C LYS A 201 -2.32 18.38 -6.74
N SER A 202 -2.69 18.98 -7.86
CA SER A 202 -3.53 20.17 -7.89
C SER A 202 -4.85 19.93 -7.16
N LEU A 203 -5.53 18.80 -7.41
CA LEU A 203 -6.74 18.42 -6.67
C LEU A 203 -6.50 18.29 -5.16
N GLN A 204 -5.38 17.69 -4.74
CA GLN A 204 -5.02 17.55 -3.32
C GLN A 204 -4.82 18.90 -2.64
N ASP A 205 -4.10 19.81 -3.29
CA ASP A 205 -3.72 21.10 -2.71
C ASP A 205 -4.86 22.12 -2.77
N THR A 206 -5.62 22.14 -3.85
CA THR A 206 -6.65 23.15 -4.11
C THR A 206 -8.04 22.78 -3.64
N VAL A 207 -8.36 21.47 -3.54
CA VAL A 207 -9.70 21.00 -3.16
C VAL A 207 -9.66 20.16 -1.90
N ILE A 208 -8.93 19.05 -1.88
CA ILE A 208 -9.02 18.06 -0.79
C ILE A 208 -8.58 18.66 0.54
N THR A 209 -7.40 19.28 0.58
CA THR A 209 -6.84 19.89 1.80
C THR A 209 -7.69 21.03 2.36
N PRO A 210 -8.11 22.04 1.56
CA PRO A 210 -8.96 23.12 2.07
C PRO A 210 -10.35 22.64 2.47
N VAL A 211 -10.97 21.73 1.72
CA VAL A 211 -12.29 21.19 2.09
C VAL A 211 -12.21 20.33 3.35
N ASP A 212 -11.18 19.48 3.51
CA ASP A 212 -10.95 18.71 4.76
C ASP A 212 -10.77 19.63 5.98
N ARG A 213 -10.04 20.74 5.82
CA ARG A 213 -9.91 21.77 6.87
C ARG A 213 -11.25 22.45 7.15
N SER A 214 -11.97 22.90 6.12
CA SER A 214 -13.25 23.60 6.26
C SER A 214 -14.31 22.74 6.94
N VAL A 215 -14.47 21.48 6.51
CA VAL A 215 -15.41 20.52 7.12
C VAL A 215 -15.06 20.26 8.59
N ARG A 216 -13.77 20.12 8.93
CA ARG A 216 -13.31 19.97 10.31
C ARG A 216 -13.65 21.19 11.14
N GLU A 217 -13.27 22.39 10.69
CA GLU A 217 -13.51 23.64 11.41
C GLU A 217 -15.01 23.88 11.63
N ARG A 218 -15.85 23.58 10.63
CA ARG A 218 -17.30 23.70 10.74
C ARG A 218 -17.88 22.72 11.76
N ALA A 219 -17.45 21.46 11.74
CA ALA A 219 -17.90 20.46 12.71
C ALA A 219 -17.48 20.84 14.14
N GLU A 220 -16.25 21.34 14.34
CA GLU A 220 -15.81 21.86 15.64
C GLU A 220 -16.59 23.10 16.08
N ARG A 221 -16.96 23.99 15.15
CA ARG A 221 -17.79 25.18 15.44
C ARG A 221 -19.18 24.77 15.92
N ILE A 222 -19.82 23.82 15.26
CA ILE A 222 -21.15 23.29 15.66
C ILE A 222 -21.12 22.73 17.09
N ILE A 223 -20.06 22.01 17.47
CA ILE A 223 -19.91 21.50 18.84
C ILE A 223 -19.66 22.65 19.82
N ARG A 224 -18.84 23.64 19.46
CA ARG A 224 -18.55 24.82 20.30
C ARG A 224 -19.79 25.68 20.57
N GLU A 225 -20.66 25.80 19.59
CA GLU A 225 -21.89 26.60 19.65
C GLU A 225 -23.09 25.83 20.22
N PHE A 226 -22.90 24.57 20.62
CA PHE A 226 -23.98 23.77 21.19
C PHE A 226 -24.53 24.41 22.47
N SER A 227 -25.82 24.75 22.42
CA SER A 227 -26.57 25.26 23.56
C SER A 227 -28.06 25.00 23.35
N ILE A 228 -28.74 24.52 24.39
CA ILE A 228 -30.18 24.35 24.42
C ILE A 228 -30.76 25.43 25.33
N GLN A 229 -31.51 26.37 24.75
CA GLN A 229 -32.15 27.43 25.51
C GLN A 229 -33.43 26.93 26.20
N GLN A 230 -33.78 27.49 27.36
CA GLN A 230 -34.95 27.07 28.15
C GLN A 230 -36.30 27.25 27.43
N ASN A 231 -36.36 28.15 26.45
CA ASN A 231 -37.52 28.44 25.62
C ASN A 231 -37.48 27.75 24.24
N SER A 232 -36.50 26.88 23.98
CA SER A 232 -36.40 26.18 22.70
C SER A 232 -37.54 25.18 22.52
N THR A 233 -38.10 25.12 21.32
CA THR A 233 -39.17 24.16 21.00
C THR A 233 -38.60 22.76 20.81
N PHE A 234 -39.44 21.73 20.98
CA PHE A 234 -39.03 20.34 20.76
C PHE A 234 -38.36 20.13 19.38
N ALA A 235 -38.92 20.74 18.34
CA ALA A 235 -38.35 20.68 16.98
C ALA A 235 -36.95 21.30 16.89
N GLN A 236 -36.73 22.45 17.52
CA GLN A 236 -35.41 23.10 17.57
C GLN A 236 -34.39 22.26 18.35
N VAL A 237 -34.82 21.64 19.45
CA VAL A 237 -33.96 20.75 20.24
C VAL A 237 -33.56 19.51 19.46
N GLU A 238 -34.51 18.91 18.73
CA GLU A 238 -34.24 17.76 17.87
C GLU A 238 -33.31 18.12 16.71
N GLU A 239 -33.48 19.28 16.09
CA GLU A 239 -32.60 19.80 15.04
C GLU A 239 -31.17 20.06 15.54
N ILE A 240 -31.02 20.74 16.68
CA ILE A 240 -29.72 20.99 17.31
C ILE A 240 -29.03 19.66 17.65
N ARG A 241 -29.79 18.67 18.13
CA ARG A 241 -29.30 17.31 18.41
C ARG A 241 -28.87 16.58 17.14
N ALA A 242 -29.67 16.61 16.08
CA ALA A 242 -29.33 15.95 14.82
C ALA A 242 -28.08 16.57 14.17
N ARG A 243 -27.97 17.90 14.23
CA ARG A 243 -26.81 18.66 13.74
C ARG A 243 -25.54 18.39 14.54
N THR A 244 -25.63 18.34 15.86
CA THR A 244 -24.48 17.98 16.71
C THR A 244 -24.06 16.53 16.55
N ALA A 245 -25.02 15.60 16.45
CA ALA A 245 -24.72 14.19 16.18
C ALA A 245 -23.99 14.00 14.85
N SER A 246 -24.39 14.72 13.78
CA SER A 246 -23.70 14.64 12.49
C SER A 246 -22.31 15.30 12.51
N ALA A 247 -22.12 16.39 13.25
CA ALA A 247 -20.79 16.98 13.48
C ALA A 247 -19.86 16.04 14.26
N MET A 248 -20.36 15.39 15.32
CA MET A 248 -19.60 14.39 16.09
C MET A 248 -19.21 13.19 15.22
N THR A 249 -20.16 12.68 14.43
CA THR A 249 -19.94 11.60 13.46
C THR A 249 -18.86 12.00 12.44
N THR A 250 -18.88 13.23 11.96
CA THR A 250 -17.90 13.78 11.02
C THR A 250 -16.50 13.85 11.64
N LEU A 251 -16.35 14.37 12.87
CA LEU A 251 -15.05 14.42 13.54
C LEU A 251 -14.52 13.03 13.93
N TYR A 252 -15.42 12.09 14.24
CA TYR A 252 -15.07 10.70 14.44
C TYR A 252 -14.48 10.08 13.16
N LEU A 253 -15.15 10.28 12.02
CA LEU A 253 -14.71 9.78 10.71
C LEU A 253 -13.42 10.45 10.21
N LEU A 254 -13.24 11.75 10.43
CA LEU A 254 -12.05 12.47 9.99
C LEU A 254 -10.85 12.33 10.95
N SER A 255 -11.01 11.62 12.07
CA SER A 255 -9.95 11.43 13.04
C SER A 255 -8.78 10.64 12.44
N PRO A 256 -7.51 11.04 12.69
CA PRO A 256 -6.35 10.40 12.08
C PRO A 256 -6.29 8.89 12.35
N THR A 257 -6.20 8.09 11.29
CA THR A 257 -6.02 6.62 11.35
C THR A 257 -4.60 6.18 10.99
N LEU A 258 -3.80 7.04 10.37
CA LEU A 258 -2.44 6.74 9.94
C LEU A 258 -1.49 6.60 11.15
N GLY A 259 -0.74 5.49 11.19
CA GLY A 259 0.36 5.27 12.15
C GLY A 259 -0.03 4.63 13.49
N PHE A 260 -1.30 4.28 13.71
CA PHE A 260 -1.74 3.62 14.94
C PHE A 260 -1.97 2.12 14.73
N LYS A 261 -1.55 1.30 15.70
CA LYS A 261 -1.98 -0.11 15.77
C LYS A 261 -3.50 -0.12 15.90
N THR A 262 -4.18 -0.88 15.04
CA THR A 262 -5.64 -0.91 14.90
C THR A 262 -6.38 -1.16 16.23
N ASP A 263 -5.73 -1.87 17.17
CA ASP A 263 -6.27 -2.17 18.51
C ASP A 263 -6.35 -0.99 19.50
N LYS A 264 -5.68 0.14 19.25
CA LYS A 264 -5.63 1.29 20.18
C LYS A 264 -6.03 2.62 19.53
N TRP A 265 -6.81 2.56 18.45
CA TRP A 265 -7.26 3.78 17.79
C TRP A 265 -8.26 4.55 18.67
N VAL A 266 -8.09 5.86 18.75
CA VAL A 266 -8.94 6.76 19.54
C VAL A 266 -9.28 7.99 18.68
N PRO A 267 -10.55 8.45 18.65
CA PRO A 267 -10.98 9.58 17.82
C PRO A 267 -10.52 10.93 18.42
N ARG A 268 -9.24 11.28 18.18
CA ARG A 268 -8.58 12.45 18.79
C ARG A 268 -9.28 13.78 18.49
N LEU A 269 -9.76 13.99 17.26
CA LEU A 269 -10.40 15.26 16.88
C LEU A 269 -11.73 15.46 17.62
N LEU A 270 -12.50 14.39 17.76
CA LEU A 270 -13.74 14.40 18.53
C LEU A 270 -13.45 14.71 20.00
N LEU A 271 -12.50 13.98 20.61
CA LEU A 271 -12.16 14.17 22.03
C LEU A 271 -11.65 15.58 22.32
N GLN A 272 -10.76 16.11 21.47
CA GLN A 272 -10.22 17.45 21.63
C GLN A 272 -11.30 18.54 21.54
N SER A 273 -12.25 18.40 20.60
CA SER A 273 -13.34 19.37 20.46
C SER A 273 -14.30 19.34 21.66
N LEU A 274 -14.63 18.15 22.17
CA LEU A 274 -15.48 17.97 23.37
C LEU A 274 -14.77 18.46 24.64
N GLU A 275 -13.49 18.14 24.82
CA GLU A 275 -12.68 18.63 25.95
C GLU A 275 -12.62 20.16 25.95
N THR A 276 -12.41 20.77 24.78
CA THR A 276 -12.37 22.23 24.63
C THR A 276 -13.71 22.86 24.99
N TYR A 277 -14.83 22.28 24.56
CA TYR A 277 -16.17 22.74 24.90
C TYR A 277 -16.41 22.68 26.42
N ILE A 278 -16.16 21.53 27.05
CA ILE A 278 -16.37 21.34 28.50
C ILE A 278 -15.48 22.29 29.31
N ARG A 279 -14.20 22.42 28.94
CA ARG A 279 -13.25 23.32 29.61
C ARG A 279 -13.68 24.79 29.48
N ALA A 280 -14.17 25.21 28.32
CA ALA A 280 -14.67 26.56 28.11
C ALA A 280 -15.93 26.84 28.95
N ALA A 281 -16.88 25.89 29.00
CA ALA A 281 -18.06 25.99 29.83
C ALA A 281 -17.71 26.08 31.32
N LEU A 282 -16.76 25.25 31.79
CA LEU A 282 -16.23 25.27 33.15
C LEU A 282 -15.57 26.61 33.50
N GLN A 283 -14.63 27.07 32.68
CA GLN A 283 -13.89 28.30 32.95
C GLN A 283 -14.81 29.53 33.01
N ALA A 284 -15.80 29.60 32.10
CA ALA A 284 -16.81 30.65 32.11
C ALA A 284 -17.66 30.61 33.40
N SER A 285 -18.03 29.42 33.85
CA SER A 285 -18.86 29.20 35.04
C SER A 285 -18.10 29.55 36.33
N ILE A 286 -16.84 29.13 36.45
CA ILE A 286 -15.94 29.47 37.56
C ILE A 286 -15.74 30.99 37.64
N THR A 287 -15.52 31.65 36.51
CA THR A 287 -15.31 33.10 36.45
C THR A 287 -16.58 33.89 36.78
N ALA A 288 -17.75 33.42 36.34
CA ALA A 288 -19.03 34.04 36.66
C ALA A 288 -19.33 33.93 38.16
N LEU A 289 -19.22 32.72 38.72
CA LEU A 289 -19.51 32.44 40.11
C LEU A 289 -18.50 33.09 41.07
N SER A 290 -17.20 33.08 40.74
CA SER A 290 -16.19 33.76 41.55
C SER A 290 -16.41 35.26 41.64
N ARG A 291 -16.87 35.90 40.55
CA ARG A 291 -17.19 37.34 40.57
C ARG A 291 -18.46 37.62 41.36
N SER A 292 -19.49 36.79 41.23
CA SER A 292 -20.76 36.98 41.93
C SER A 292 -20.66 36.72 43.43
N LEU A 293 -19.75 35.85 43.88
CA LEU A 293 -19.40 35.73 45.31
C LEU A 293 -18.75 37.01 45.85
N GLY A 294 -18.06 37.78 45.01
CA GLY A 294 -17.58 39.12 45.35
C GLY A 294 -18.68 40.20 45.35
N GLN A 295 -19.80 39.93 44.66
CA GLN A 295 -20.90 40.86 44.40
C GLN A 295 -22.25 40.14 44.53
N LEU A 296 -22.66 39.85 45.77
CA LEU A 296 -23.85 39.03 46.10
C LEU A 296 -25.14 39.35 45.31
N PRO A 297 -25.48 40.61 44.98
CA PRO A 297 -26.68 40.91 44.18
C PRO A 297 -26.72 40.25 42.80
N THR A 298 -25.56 39.83 42.28
CA THR A 298 -25.45 39.15 40.98
C THR A 298 -25.40 37.62 41.08
N LEU A 299 -25.47 37.08 42.30
CA LEU A 299 -25.34 35.64 42.56
C LEU A 299 -26.41 34.82 41.86
N ASP A 300 -27.68 35.21 41.95
CA ASP A 300 -28.77 34.45 41.33
C ASP A 300 -28.64 34.39 39.81
N LYS A 301 -28.23 35.50 39.18
CA LYS A 301 -27.96 35.55 37.74
C LYS A 301 -26.80 34.63 37.37
N ALA A 302 -25.69 34.70 38.11
CA ALA A 302 -24.53 33.85 37.85
C ALA A 302 -24.85 32.36 38.07
N LEU A 303 -25.63 32.02 39.11
CA LEU A 303 -26.08 30.64 39.34
C LEU A 303 -27.01 30.15 38.24
N SER A 304 -27.89 31.01 37.71
CA SER A 304 -28.72 30.69 36.53
C SER A 304 -27.88 30.37 35.30
N ASP A 305 -26.86 31.18 35.02
CA ASP A 305 -25.94 30.96 33.89
C ASP A 305 -25.13 29.66 34.06
N VAL A 306 -24.67 29.37 35.29
CA VAL A 306 -23.96 28.14 35.63
C VAL A 306 -24.88 26.92 35.47
N MET A 307 -26.12 27.00 35.95
CA MET A 307 -27.13 25.95 35.78
C MET A 307 -27.36 25.66 34.29
N ALA A 308 -27.58 26.69 33.46
CA ALA A 308 -27.81 26.53 32.04
C ALA A 308 -26.62 25.86 31.33
N LYS A 309 -25.39 26.23 31.70
CA LYS A 309 -24.16 25.59 31.17
C LYS A 309 -24.05 24.13 31.60
N CYS A 310 -24.37 23.80 32.85
CA CYS A 310 -24.39 22.41 33.31
C CYS A 310 -25.47 21.58 32.59
N GLN A 311 -26.67 22.14 32.39
CA GLN A 311 -27.74 21.48 31.65
C GLN A 311 -27.36 21.23 30.19
N ASN A 312 -26.60 22.14 29.57
CA ASN A 312 -26.03 21.91 28.24
C ASN A 312 -24.98 20.79 28.24
N VAL A 313 -24.15 20.67 29.28
CA VAL A 313 -23.20 19.54 29.39
C VAL A 313 -23.95 18.21 29.56
N VAL A 314 -25.00 18.18 30.38
CA VAL A 314 -25.85 16.99 30.57
C VAL A 314 -26.61 16.62 29.30
N SER A 315 -27.12 17.60 28.55
CA SER A 315 -27.79 17.34 27.28
C SER A 315 -26.81 16.82 26.23
N LEU A 316 -25.57 17.33 26.20
CA LEU A 316 -24.49 16.80 25.37
C LEU A 316 -24.18 15.33 25.72
N GLU A 317 -24.12 15.00 27.02
CA GLU A 317 -23.95 13.64 27.52
C GLU A 317 -25.05 12.71 26.98
N ALA A 318 -26.32 13.12 27.05
CA ALA A 318 -27.44 12.36 26.51
C ALA A 318 -27.37 12.19 24.97
N VAL A 319 -26.94 13.23 24.23
CA VAL A 319 -26.72 13.12 22.78
C VAL A 319 -25.63 12.09 22.48
N LEU A 320 -24.50 12.14 23.19
CA LEU A 320 -23.38 11.20 23.04
C LEU A 320 -23.76 9.76 23.42
N GLU A 321 -24.61 9.55 24.43
CA GLU A 321 -25.11 8.22 24.82
C GLU A 321 -25.95 7.61 23.69
N THR A 322 -26.77 8.42 23.03
CA THR A 322 -27.66 7.96 21.95
C THR A 322 -26.99 7.83 20.58
N THR A 323 -25.85 8.50 20.38
CA THR A 323 -25.15 8.50 19.10
C THR A 323 -24.18 7.31 19.04
N LYS A 324 -24.51 6.34 18.18
CA LYS A 324 -23.63 5.18 17.94
C LYS A 324 -22.49 5.57 16.99
N PRO A 325 -21.26 5.08 17.21
CA PRO A 325 -20.17 5.32 16.27
C PRO A 325 -20.50 4.68 14.91
N PRO A 326 -20.32 5.40 13.79
CA PRO A 326 -20.46 4.82 12.46
C PRO A 326 -19.33 3.81 12.19
N ALA A 327 -19.56 2.89 11.26
CA ALA A 327 -18.51 2.02 10.75
C ALA A 327 -17.43 2.87 10.07
N HIS A 328 -16.19 2.80 10.56
CA HIS A 328 -15.07 3.55 10.01
C HIS A 328 -14.49 2.79 8.80
N PRO A 329 -14.49 3.34 7.58
CA PRO A 329 -14.11 2.61 6.35
C PRO A 329 -12.64 2.20 6.32
N LEU A 330 -11.77 2.95 7.01
CA LEU A 330 -10.33 2.66 7.08
C LEU A 330 -9.91 1.77 8.28
N LEU A 331 -10.85 1.31 9.11
CA LEU A 331 -10.55 0.43 10.25
C LEU A 331 -11.13 -0.97 10.00
N PRO A 332 -10.41 -2.05 10.34
CA PRO A 332 -10.93 -3.40 10.17
C PRO A 332 -12.17 -3.61 11.04
N ALA A 333 -13.15 -4.37 10.53
CA ALA A 333 -14.42 -4.63 11.21
C ALA A 333 -14.24 -5.23 12.62
N SER A 334 -13.14 -5.95 12.87
CA SER A 334 -12.78 -6.51 14.19
C SER A 334 -12.44 -5.47 15.25
N THR A 335 -12.03 -4.25 14.85
CA THR A 335 -11.68 -3.15 15.76
C THR A 335 -12.78 -2.13 15.93
N GLN A 336 -13.91 -2.33 15.25
CA GLN A 336 -15.06 -1.46 15.42
C GLN A 336 -15.73 -1.79 16.76
N PRO A 337 -15.97 -0.78 17.61
CA PRO A 337 -16.63 -0.98 18.89
C PRO A 337 -18.03 -1.55 18.66
N SER A 338 -18.23 -2.83 18.98
CA SER A 338 -19.44 -3.54 18.60
C SER A 338 -20.70 -2.96 19.24
N GLN A 339 -20.63 -2.28 20.39
CA GLN A 339 -21.81 -1.73 21.08
C GLN A 339 -21.57 -0.49 21.99
N SER A 340 -20.37 0.11 22.03
CA SER A 340 -20.12 1.27 22.92
C SER A 340 -20.51 2.60 22.26
N SER A 341 -21.36 3.39 22.91
CA SER A 341 -21.73 4.76 22.50
C SER A 341 -20.51 5.68 22.41
N LEU A 342 -20.60 6.78 21.65
CA LEU A 342 -19.50 7.75 21.53
C LEU A 342 -19.06 8.31 22.90
N LEU A 343 -20.00 8.34 23.86
CA LEU A 343 -19.77 8.74 25.24
C LEU A 343 -18.67 7.92 25.94
N HIS A 344 -18.56 6.62 25.66
CA HIS A 344 -17.56 5.77 26.33
C HIS A 344 -16.12 6.22 26.04
N PHE A 345 -15.85 6.70 24.82
CA PHE A 345 -14.53 7.24 24.48
C PHE A 345 -14.18 8.47 25.30
N LEU A 346 -15.16 9.36 25.52
CA LEU A 346 -14.97 10.58 26.32
C LEU A 346 -14.82 10.27 27.81
N LEU A 347 -15.65 9.38 28.35
CA LEU A 347 -15.58 8.99 29.75
C LEU A 347 -14.27 8.26 30.09
N ALA A 348 -13.81 7.38 29.20
CA ALA A 348 -12.51 6.73 29.34
C ALA A 348 -11.36 7.74 29.26
N TYR A 349 -11.44 8.71 28.35
CA TYR A 349 -10.40 9.75 28.22
C TYR A 349 -10.35 10.72 29.41
N LEU A 350 -11.51 11.09 29.96
CA LEU A 350 -11.60 11.95 31.14
C LEU A 350 -11.50 11.18 32.47
N GLU A 351 -11.41 9.84 32.43
CA GLU A 351 -11.44 8.94 33.59
C GLU A 351 -12.60 9.24 34.56
N THR A 352 -13.79 9.50 34.00
CA THR A 352 -14.98 9.94 34.77
C THR A 352 -16.20 9.07 34.49
N GLY A 353 -17.12 9.00 35.46
CA GLY A 353 -18.38 8.26 35.31
C GLY A 353 -19.55 9.09 34.78
N SER A 354 -19.45 10.42 34.80
CA SER A 354 -20.46 11.35 34.26
C SER A 354 -19.84 12.74 34.05
N LEU A 355 -20.26 13.43 32.99
CA LEU A 355 -19.77 14.78 32.68
C LEU A 355 -20.27 15.81 33.69
N ALA A 356 -21.48 15.64 34.22
CA ALA A 356 -22.02 16.50 35.26
C ALA A 356 -21.23 16.43 36.57
N SER A 357 -20.85 15.22 37.00
CA SER A 357 -19.99 15.02 38.17
C SER A 357 -18.61 15.66 37.95
N PHE A 358 -18.00 15.44 36.78
CA PHE A 358 -16.74 16.08 36.41
C PHE A 358 -16.84 17.62 36.46
N PHE A 359 -17.94 18.17 35.95
CA PHE A 359 -18.19 19.61 35.92
C PHE A 359 -18.23 20.21 37.32
N TRP A 360 -19.09 19.68 38.21
CA TRP A 360 -19.23 20.18 39.57
C TRP A 360 -17.98 19.96 40.42
N ARG A 361 -17.32 18.81 40.34
CA ARG A 361 -16.09 18.54 41.12
C ARG A 361 -14.95 19.48 40.74
N THR A 362 -14.76 19.74 39.45
CA THR A 362 -13.73 20.66 38.94
C THR A 362 -14.05 22.11 39.29
N MET A 363 -15.33 22.48 39.29
CA MET A 363 -15.76 23.79 39.76
C MET A 363 -15.52 23.96 41.27
N ALA A 364 -15.88 22.97 42.08
CA ALA A 364 -15.70 23.01 43.54
C ALA A 364 -14.22 23.22 43.92
N SER A 365 -13.30 22.47 43.30
CA SER A 365 -11.88 22.55 43.61
C SER A 365 -11.29 23.93 43.29
N SER A 366 -11.68 24.52 42.15
CA SER A 366 -11.24 25.86 41.74
C SER A 366 -11.94 27.00 42.49
N LEU A 367 -13.17 26.79 42.97
CA LEU A 367 -13.91 27.77 43.74
C LEU A 367 -13.42 27.84 45.18
N ALA A 368 -13.04 26.69 45.77
CA ALA A 368 -12.51 26.62 47.13
C ALA A 368 -11.32 27.56 47.35
N THR A 369 -10.34 27.52 46.44
CA THR A 369 -9.15 28.38 46.51
C THR A 369 -9.52 29.86 46.38
N ARG A 370 -10.42 30.19 45.44
CA ARG A 370 -10.89 31.58 45.22
C ARG A 370 -11.68 32.15 46.40
N VAL A 371 -12.52 31.33 47.05
CA VAL A 371 -13.26 31.75 48.24
C VAL A 371 -12.31 31.96 49.42
N GLN A 372 -11.32 31.08 49.59
CA GLN A 372 -10.30 31.24 50.61
C GLN A 372 -9.52 32.55 50.42
N ASP A 373 -9.17 32.92 49.18
CA ASP A 373 -8.53 34.21 48.88
C ASP A 373 -9.40 35.42 49.24
N ILE A 374 -10.70 35.36 48.94
CA ILE A 374 -11.66 36.42 49.32
C ILE A 374 -11.73 36.56 50.85
N MET A 375 -11.74 35.44 51.57
CA MET A 375 -11.76 35.44 53.03
C MET A 375 -10.45 35.95 53.65
N ASN A 376 -9.31 35.58 53.08
CA ASN A 376 -7.98 36.03 53.52
C ASN A 376 -7.77 37.53 53.31
N ARG A 377 -8.32 38.10 52.22
CA ARG A 377 -8.29 39.55 51.95
C ARG A 377 -9.16 40.36 52.93
N GLY A 378 -10.15 39.70 53.55
CA GLY A 378 -11.06 40.34 54.50
C GLY A 378 -11.95 41.42 53.88
N GLY A 379 -12.52 42.28 54.72
CA GLY A 379 -13.35 43.41 54.31
C GLY A 379 -14.86 43.13 54.27
N VAL A 380 -15.61 44.06 53.66
CA VAL A 380 -17.09 44.05 53.64
C VAL A 380 -17.64 42.82 52.93
N VAL A 381 -17.03 42.40 51.82
CA VAL A 381 -17.44 41.22 51.04
C VAL A 381 -17.33 39.94 51.88
N ALA A 382 -16.22 39.73 52.59
CA ALA A 382 -16.02 38.57 53.47
C ALA A 382 -17.02 38.55 54.64
N ARG A 383 -17.33 39.72 55.22
CA ARG A 383 -18.35 39.84 56.28
C ARG A 383 -19.75 39.53 55.76
N THR A 384 -20.12 40.06 54.60
CA THR A 384 -21.42 39.83 53.95
C THR A 384 -21.60 38.36 53.54
N LEU A 385 -20.53 37.70 53.07
CA LEU A 385 -20.54 36.27 52.77
C LEU A 385 -20.74 35.41 54.03
N ARG A 386 -20.11 35.78 55.16
CA ARG A 386 -20.33 35.10 56.45
C ARG A 386 -21.77 35.22 56.94
N THR A 387 -22.35 36.42 56.86
CA THR A 387 -23.74 36.66 57.27
C THR A 387 -24.75 35.91 56.39
N ASN A 388 -24.50 35.81 55.08
CA ASN A 388 -25.39 35.17 54.12
C ASN A 388 -25.03 33.71 53.80
N LYS A 389 -24.19 33.08 54.63
CA LYS A 389 -23.64 31.74 54.40
C LYS A 389 -24.70 30.67 54.10
N ASN A 390 -25.80 30.67 54.85
CA ASN A 390 -26.87 29.69 54.68
C ASN A 390 -27.61 29.91 53.35
N MET A 391 -27.94 31.17 53.02
CA MET A 391 -28.59 31.52 51.76
C MET A 391 -27.74 31.14 50.55
N VAL A 392 -26.44 31.42 50.57
CA VAL A 392 -25.51 31.05 49.49
C VAL A 392 -25.41 29.53 49.37
N GLY A 393 -25.32 28.82 50.49
CA GLY A 393 -25.31 27.35 50.52
C GLY A 393 -26.58 26.73 49.92
N ASP A 394 -27.75 27.25 50.27
CA ASP A 394 -29.03 26.77 49.73
C ASP A 394 -29.20 27.11 48.25
N ALA A 395 -28.78 28.30 47.81
CA ALA A 395 -28.81 28.70 46.41
C ALA A 395 -27.89 27.80 45.55
N ILE A 396 -26.69 27.48 46.05
CA ILE A 396 -25.76 26.55 45.37
C ILE A 396 -26.35 25.13 45.36
N ARG A 397 -26.93 24.66 46.47
CA ARG A 397 -27.61 23.35 46.52
C ARG A 397 -28.69 23.26 45.44
N GLN A 398 -29.58 24.26 45.35
CA GLN A 398 -30.63 24.28 44.34
C GLN A 398 -30.05 24.35 42.92
N ALA A 399 -28.96 25.10 42.72
CA ALA A 399 -28.30 25.20 41.44
C ALA A 399 -27.69 23.86 40.97
N VAL A 400 -27.06 23.10 41.87
CA VAL A 400 -26.51 21.78 41.55
C VAL A 400 -27.62 20.80 41.18
N VAL A 401 -28.70 20.76 41.96
CA VAL A 401 -29.83 19.84 41.70
C VAL A 401 -30.53 20.17 40.38
N LYS A 402 -30.87 21.44 40.14
CA LYS A 402 -31.54 21.87 38.90
C LYS A 402 -30.61 21.83 37.68
N GLY A 403 -29.33 22.14 37.86
CA GLY A 403 -28.32 22.14 36.80
C GLY A 403 -27.95 20.74 36.32
N SER A 404 -28.06 19.74 37.18
CA SER A 404 -27.77 18.33 36.84
C SER A 404 -28.96 17.57 36.28
N GLN A 405 -30.14 18.20 36.22
CA GLN A 405 -31.31 17.64 35.56
C GLN A 405 -31.21 17.81 34.04
N LEU A 406 -31.64 16.79 33.31
CA LEU A 406 -31.76 16.88 31.86
C LEU A 406 -32.81 17.96 31.50
N HIS A 407 -32.55 18.68 30.41
CA HIS A 407 -33.47 19.71 29.93
C HIS A 407 -34.88 19.15 29.70
N GLY A 408 -35.92 19.86 30.15
CA GLY A 408 -37.30 19.36 30.13
C GLY A 408 -37.82 18.98 28.74
N ALA A 409 -37.31 19.63 27.69
CA ALA A 409 -37.62 19.31 26.30
C ALA A 409 -37.06 17.95 25.84
N LEU A 410 -36.02 17.43 26.50
CA LEU A 410 -35.40 16.12 26.23
C LEU A 410 -35.96 15.01 27.12
N THR A 411 -36.64 15.36 28.22
CA THR A 411 -37.31 14.41 29.11
C THR A 411 -38.70 14.07 28.57
N GLY A 412 -38.77 13.21 27.56
CA GLY A 412 -40.05 12.61 27.15
C GLY A 412 -40.68 11.80 28.31
N SER A 413 -42.00 11.57 28.25
CA SER A 413 -42.82 10.91 29.29
C SER A 413 -42.27 9.55 29.81
N LYS A 414 -41.43 8.85 29.03
CA LYS A 414 -40.75 7.59 29.42
C LYS A 414 -39.43 7.76 30.21
N GLY A 415 -38.88 8.96 30.32
CA GLY A 415 -37.59 9.25 30.99
C GLY A 415 -37.66 9.37 32.50
N ARG A 416 -38.86 9.30 33.11
CA ARG A 416 -39.08 9.49 34.55
C ARG A 416 -38.41 8.42 35.44
N MET A 417 -37.94 7.31 34.87
CA MET A 417 -37.38 6.18 35.61
C MET A 417 -35.86 6.21 35.84
N LYS A 418 -35.11 7.13 35.19
CA LYS A 418 -33.65 7.29 35.39
C LYS A 418 -33.28 8.53 36.22
N THR A 419 -34.27 9.26 36.75
CA THR A 419 -34.11 10.58 37.39
C THR A 419 -34.10 10.51 38.92
N GLU A 420 -33.43 9.51 39.51
CA GLU A 420 -32.98 9.56 40.90
C GLU A 420 -31.50 9.22 40.96
N MET A 421 -30.70 9.91 40.14
CA MET A 421 -29.27 9.97 40.40
C MET A 421 -29.10 10.83 41.66
N ASN A 422 -28.68 10.22 42.76
CA ASN A 422 -28.50 10.94 44.01
C ASN A 422 -27.29 11.90 43.87
N TRP A 423 -27.58 13.20 43.68
CA TRP A 423 -26.57 14.27 43.57
C TRP A 423 -26.08 14.77 44.93
N ASP A 424 -26.48 14.15 46.05
CA ASP A 424 -26.09 14.56 47.41
C ASP A 424 -24.57 14.70 47.56
N ARG A 425 -23.79 13.83 46.92
CA ARG A 425 -22.33 13.90 46.93
C ARG A 425 -21.81 15.19 46.28
N GLU A 426 -22.31 15.53 45.09
CA GLU A 426 -21.85 16.72 44.36
C GLU A 426 -22.37 18.01 44.99
N VAL A 427 -23.58 17.97 45.56
CA VAL A 427 -24.11 19.04 46.40
C VAL A 427 -23.21 19.27 47.60
N ALA A 428 -22.83 18.21 48.33
CA ALA A 428 -21.96 18.32 49.50
C ALA A 428 -20.58 18.88 49.14
N VAL A 429 -20.00 18.45 48.01
CA VAL A 429 -18.70 18.92 47.52
C VAL A 429 -18.75 20.40 47.11
N MET A 430 -19.77 20.80 46.33
CA MET A 430 -19.94 22.19 45.89
C MET A 430 -20.26 23.13 47.05
N VAL A 431 -21.23 22.79 47.89
CA VAL A 431 -21.58 23.61 49.07
C VAL A 431 -20.39 23.67 50.03
N GLY A 432 -19.71 22.54 50.26
CA GLY A 432 -18.51 22.46 51.09
C GLY A 432 -17.38 23.37 50.61
N SER A 433 -17.17 23.47 49.28
CA SER A 433 -16.14 24.34 48.71
C SER A 433 -16.31 25.83 49.03
N VAL A 434 -17.54 26.28 49.28
CA VAL A 434 -17.82 27.66 49.66
C VAL A 434 -17.97 27.77 51.17
N VAL A 435 -18.88 26.99 51.76
CA VAL A 435 -19.33 27.10 53.15
C VAL A 435 -18.25 26.74 54.18
N ASN A 436 -17.35 25.80 53.87
CA ASN A 436 -16.27 25.42 54.79
C ASN A 436 -15.17 26.48 54.87
N ASN A 437 -14.95 27.22 53.77
CA ASN A 437 -13.95 28.27 53.68
C ASN A 437 -14.43 29.61 54.29
N LEU A 438 -15.73 29.75 54.58
CA LEU A 438 -16.32 30.93 55.23
C LEU A 438 -16.23 30.91 56.77
N ARG A 439 -15.53 29.94 57.37
CA ARG A 439 -15.39 29.86 58.83
C ARG A 439 -14.56 31.02 59.41
#